data_AF-A0A3M0K845-F1
#
_entry.id   AF-A0A3M0K845-F1
#
_cell.length_a   1.000
_cell.length_b   1.000
_cell.length_c   1.000
_cell.angle_alpha   90.00
_cell.angle_beta   90.00
_cell.angle_gamma   90.00
#
_symmetry.space_group_name_H-M   'P 1'
#
loop_
_entity.id
_entity.type
_entity.pdbx_description
1 polymer ?
#
loop_
_entity_poly.entity_id
_entity_poly.type
_entity_poly.pdbx_seq_one_letter_code
_entity_poly.pdbx_strand_id
1 'polypeptide(L)'
;MAPVADRDGYWGSPTSTLEWCEENYAVSYYIAEFWNTVSNLIFILPPIYGAIQTYKDGLEKRYLAAYLCLTACISCMYLKILPVCYYADDSFDLFSAVGLGSWCFHMTLKYEMQLLDELPMIYSCCVFVYCLYECFKYKNTVNYALLFLLITYSVVVSIVYLDLKEPVFHQIMYGTLVSIIVLRSVYIVLWVYPWLRGLGYTSLTVFLMGFFLWNVDNIFCDKLRALREKLPPVVGAVTQFHAWWHILTGLGSYLHILLSFSASFTSTSNSPSDVNLQVKRWLLLCENPGPLRSNNPKLLSWKKMLNLVDNLELTIQGPSHRAENLRASGVNGWGKLCHLPSVVLHTEAHPDSTDKRCQNSGAG
;
A
#
# COMPACT_ATOMS: atom_id res chain seq x y z
N MET A 1 6.04 -25.10 31.57
CA MET A 1 6.99 -24.77 30.48
C MET A 1 7.85 -23.63 30.99
N ALA A 2 9.17 -23.75 30.91
CA ALA A 2 10.08 -22.66 31.24
C ALA A 2 9.79 -21.44 30.36
N PRO A 3 10.06 -20.20 30.81
CA PRO A 3 9.77 -18.99 30.04
C PRO A 3 10.34 -19.12 28.62
N VAL A 4 9.61 -18.59 27.63
CA VAL A 4 10.19 -18.34 26.30
C VAL A 4 11.09 -17.10 26.48
N ALA A 5 12.18 -17.29 27.18
CA ALA A 5 13.21 -16.28 27.34
C ALA A 5 14.03 -16.21 26.05
N ASP A 6 14.61 -15.03 25.80
CA ASP A 6 15.60 -14.83 24.76
C ASP A 6 16.68 -15.92 24.85
N ARG A 7 17.06 -16.48 23.70
CA ARG A 7 18.04 -17.57 23.61
C ARG A 7 19.29 -17.10 22.87
N ASP A 8 20.41 -17.73 23.18
CA ASP A 8 21.61 -17.58 22.36
C ASP A 8 21.35 -18.11 20.95
N GLY A 9 21.67 -17.29 19.96
CA GLY A 9 21.40 -17.59 18.56
C GLY A 9 22.63 -17.42 17.67
N TYR A 10 22.47 -17.80 16.40
CA TYR A 10 23.56 -17.89 15.43
C TYR A 10 24.35 -16.60 15.23
N TRP A 11 23.68 -15.43 15.22
CA TRP A 11 24.33 -14.14 14.94
C TRP A 11 24.99 -13.50 16.17
N GLY A 12 24.99 -14.16 17.32
CA GLY A 12 25.52 -13.63 18.59
C GLY A 12 24.65 -12.52 19.18
N SER A 13 25.18 -11.80 20.18
CA SER A 13 24.41 -10.80 20.95
C SER A 13 23.94 -9.62 20.10
N PRO A 14 22.72 -9.07 20.34
CA PRO A 14 22.24 -7.87 19.67
C PRO A 14 23.19 -6.68 19.81
N THR A 15 23.34 -5.89 18.75
CA THR A 15 24.11 -4.63 18.75
C THR A 15 23.27 -3.43 18.30
N SER A 16 22.03 -3.65 17.90
CA SER A 16 21.07 -2.60 17.53
C SER A 16 20.75 -1.68 18.72
N THR A 17 20.25 -0.47 18.43
CA THR A 17 19.85 0.48 19.47
C THR A 17 18.51 0.15 20.10
N LEU A 18 17.75 -0.77 19.48
CA LEU A 18 16.46 -1.25 19.94
C LEU A 18 16.25 -2.73 19.60
N GLU A 19 15.40 -3.37 20.39
CA GLU A 19 14.89 -4.74 20.22
C GLU A 19 13.36 -4.68 20.37
N TRP A 20 12.64 -5.52 19.63
CA TRP A 20 11.18 -5.49 19.65
C TRP A 20 10.61 -6.49 20.66
N CYS A 21 9.28 -6.53 20.79
CA CYS A 21 8.64 -7.36 21.79
C CYS A 21 8.69 -8.86 21.48
N GLU A 22 9.04 -9.27 20.27
CA GLU A 22 9.20 -10.69 19.94
C GLU A 22 10.39 -11.28 20.70
N GLU A 23 10.28 -12.54 21.12
CA GLU A 23 11.33 -13.24 21.86
C GLU A 23 12.43 -13.75 20.92
N ASN A 24 13.69 -13.45 21.25
CA ASN A 24 14.85 -13.73 20.41
C ASN A 24 15.13 -15.23 20.30
N TYR A 25 15.24 -15.72 19.07
CA TYR A 25 15.53 -17.11 18.69
C TYR A 25 14.56 -18.13 19.29
N ALA A 26 13.32 -17.70 19.58
CA ALA A 26 12.30 -18.56 20.19
C ALA A 26 11.85 -19.69 19.25
N VAL A 27 11.74 -19.39 17.94
CA VAL A 27 11.27 -20.31 16.89
C VAL A 27 12.42 -20.99 16.14
N SER A 28 13.52 -20.27 15.89
CA SER A 28 14.66 -20.75 15.10
C SER A 28 15.98 -20.28 15.70
N TYR A 29 17.02 -21.11 15.64
CA TYR A 29 18.38 -20.74 16.03
C TYR A 29 19.05 -19.74 15.07
N TYR A 30 18.57 -19.66 13.83
CA TYR A 30 19.17 -18.83 12.78
C TYR A 30 18.53 -17.46 12.60
N ILE A 31 17.31 -17.27 13.13
CA ILE A 31 16.50 -16.06 12.94
C ILE A 31 16.08 -15.58 14.33
N ALA A 32 16.52 -14.38 14.72
CA ALA A 32 16.23 -13.82 16.04
C ALA A 32 14.73 -13.60 16.25
N GLU A 33 14.12 -12.66 15.53
CA GLU A 33 12.68 -12.39 15.65
C GLU A 33 11.95 -13.02 14.45
N PHE A 34 11.51 -14.26 14.59
CA PHE A 34 11.03 -15.08 13.48
C PHE A 34 9.81 -14.48 12.77
N TRP A 35 8.78 -14.07 13.51
CA TRP A 35 7.54 -13.55 12.93
C TRP A 35 7.74 -12.15 12.35
N ASN A 36 8.51 -11.30 13.02
CA ASN A 36 8.92 -9.99 12.50
C ASN A 36 9.75 -10.16 11.21
N THR A 37 10.60 -11.16 11.13
CA THR A 37 11.39 -11.45 9.93
C THR A 37 10.51 -11.91 8.76
N VAL A 38 9.70 -12.97 8.94
CA VAL A 38 8.94 -13.56 7.81
C VAL A 38 7.78 -12.67 7.34
N SER A 39 7.24 -11.82 8.22
CA SER A 39 6.19 -10.87 7.85
C SER A 39 6.64 -9.85 6.80
N ASN A 40 7.95 -9.59 6.70
CA ASN A 40 8.54 -8.71 5.67
C ASN A 40 8.41 -9.24 4.23
N LEU A 41 8.01 -10.50 4.02
CA LEU A 41 7.67 -11.03 2.69
C LEU A 41 6.65 -10.17 1.93
N ILE A 42 5.75 -9.48 2.67
CA ILE A 42 4.76 -8.57 2.09
C ILE A 42 5.38 -7.31 1.45
N PHE A 43 6.54 -6.87 1.94
CA PHE A 43 7.30 -5.78 1.35
C PHE A 43 8.15 -6.25 0.16
N ILE A 44 8.27 -7.56 -0.08
CA ILE A 44 9.14 -8.13 -1.11
C ILE A 44 8.33 -8.70 -2.27
N LEU A 45 7.41 -9.63 -2.02
CA LEU A 45 6.77 -10.38 -3.11
C LEU A 45 5.76 -9.52 -3.91
N PRO A 46 4.75 -8.88 -3.29
CA PRO A 46 3.79 -8.05 -4.03
C PRO A 46 4.42 -6.90 -4.82
N PRO A 47 5.37 -6.12 -4.27
CA PRO A 47 5.93 -5.02 -5.04
C PRO A 47 6.95 -5.48 -6.08
N ILE A 48 7.59 -6.66 -5.97
CA ILE A 48 8.36 -7.25 -7.09
C ILE A 48 7.42 -7.55 -8.26
N TYR A 49 6.27 -8.15 -7.97
CA TYR A 49 5.24 -8.37 -8.98
C TYR A 49 4.76 -7.05 -9.59
N GLY A 50 4.51 -6.03 -8.76
CA GLY A 50 4.16 -4.68 -9.21
C GLY A 50 5.23 -4.05 -10.12
N ALA A 51 6.51 -4.19 -9.78
CA ALA A 51 7.63 -3.71 -10.58
C ALA A 51 7.69 -4.42 -11.95
N ILE A 52 7.60 -5.76 -11.97
CA ILE A 52 7.60 -6.56 -13.21
C ILE A 52 6.44 -6.14 -14.12
N GLN A 53 5.24 -5.98 -13.56
CA GLN A 53 4.07 -5.56 -14.32
C GLN A 53 4.25 -4.14 -14.89
N THR A 54 4.77 -3.22 -14.08
CA THR A 54 5.05 -1.84 -14.48
C THR A 54 6.02 -1.78 -15.66
N TYR A 55 7.06 -2.61 -15.62
CA TYR A 55 8.03 -2.73 -16.71
C TYR A 55 7.40 -3.33 -17.97
N LYS A 56 6.65 -4.43 -17.85
CA LYS A 56 6.00 -5.10 -18.99
C LYS A 56 4.98 -4.23 -19.70
N ASP A 57 4.23 -3.42 -18.95
CA ASP A 57 3.21 -2.52 -19.49
C ASP A 57 3.81 -1.21 -20.03
N GLY A 58 5.13 -1.00 -19.97
CA GLY A 58 5.79 0.20 -20.47
C GLY A 58 5.40 1.47 -19.72
N LEU A 59 5.06 1.34 -18.44
CA LEU A 59 4.60 2.45 -17.59
C LEU A 59 5.76 3.35 -17.16
N GLU A 60 5.42 4.49 -16.55
CA GLU A 60 6.42 5.49 -16.18
C GLU A 60 7.44 4.95 -15.16
N LYS A 61 8.73 5.20 -15.42
CA LYS A 61 9.86 4.70 -14.61
C LYS A 61 9.79 5.09 -13.13
N ARG A 62 9.12 6.19 -12.79
CA ARG A 62 8.91 6.64 -11.40
C ARG A 62 8.11 5.64 -10.55
N TYR A 63 7.13 4.94 -11.15
CA TYR A 63 6.36 3.91 -10.44
C TYR A 63 7.12 2.60 -10.33
N LEU A 64 7.96 2.28 -11.32
CA LEU A 64 8.89 1.18 -11.22
C LEU A 64 9.86 1.41 -10.06
N ALA A 65 10.41 2.62 -9.96
CA ALA A 65 11.26 3.01 -8.84
C ALA A 65 10.53 2.89 -7.50
N ALA A 66 9.28 3.36 -7.39
CA ALA A 66 8.48 3.26 -6.16
C ALA A 66 8.32 1.79 -5.69
N TYR A 67 8.02 0.86 -6.60
CA TYR A 67 7.93 -0.56 -6.27
C TYR A 67 9.29 -1.20 -5.93
N LEU A 68 10.37 -0.77 -6.58
CA LEU A 68 11.72 -1.27 -6.30
C LEU A 68 12.28 -0.79 -4.95
N CYS A 69 11.96 0.45 -4.55
CA CYS A 69 12.32 1.01 -3.24
C CYS A 69 11.72 0.20 -2.08
N LEU A 70 10.49 -0.31 -2.29
CA LEU A 70 9.81 -1.12 -1.28
C LEU A 70 10.45 -2.50 -1.12
N THR A 71 11.03 -3.06 -2.19
CA THR A 71 11.41 -4.48 -2.27
C THR A 71 12.88 -4.75 -2.07
N ALA A 72 13.75 -4.23 -2.95
CA ALA A 72 15.04 -4.88 -3.11
C ALA A 72 16.18 -4.10 -3.78
N CYS A 73 15.97 -2.95 -4.45
CA CYS A 73 17.10 -2.45 -5.26
C CYS A 73 17.07 -0.97 -5.61
N ILE A 74 18.00 -0.20 -5.05
CA ILE A 74 18.45 1.05 -5.65
C ILE A 74 19.99 1.10 -5.75
N SER A 75 20.62 0.05 -6.29
CA SER A 75 22.01 0.22 -6.75
C SER A 75 22.10 1.06 -8.04
N CYS A 76 21.00 1.27 -8.78
CA CYS A 76 21.10 1.85 -10.14
C CYS A 76 20.48 3.25 -10.35
N MET A 77 19.67 3.77 -9.42
CA MET A 77 18.97 5.05 -9.65
C MET A 77 19.57 6.28 -8.96
N TYR A 78 20.26 6.10 -7.82
CA TYR A 78 20.94 7.22 -7.14
C TYR A 78 22.27 7.60 -7.80
N LEU A 79 22.97 6.64 -8.42
CA LEU A 79 24.34 6.84 -8.95
C LEU A 79 24.42 7.60 -10.28
N LYS A 80 23.31 7.85 -11.00
CA LYS A 80 23.33 8.64 -12.25
C LYS A 80 22.95 10.12 -12.09
N ILE A 81 22.59 10.57 -10.89
CA ILE A 81 22.10 11.95 -10.65
C ILE A 81 23.11 12.81 -9.87
N LEU A 82 24.14 12.22 -9.25
CA LEU A 82 25.18 12.95 -8.54
C LEU A 82 26.54 12.84 -9.27
N PRO A 83 27.16 13.94 -9.74
CA PRO A 83 28.53 13.91 -10.26
C PRO A 83 29.59 13.80 -9.16
N VAL A 84 29.19 13.61 -7.90
CA VAL A 84 30.08 13.62 -6.72
C VAL A 84 30.65 12.23 -6.42
N CYS A 85 30.12 11.14 -7.00
CA CYS A 85 30.53 9.77 -6.67
C CYS A 85 31.32 9.06 -7.78
N TYR A 86 32.04 9.81 -8.63
CA TYR A 86 32.92 9.23 -9.67
C TYR A 86 34.17 8.53 -9.09
N TYR A 87 34.37 8.54 -7.76
CA TYR A 87 35.57 8.03 -7.08
C TYR A 87 35.30 7.09 -5.89
N ALA A 88 34.08 6.58 -5.71
CA ALA A 88 33.83 5.56 -4.71
C ALA A 88 34.08 4.17 -5.31
N ASP A 89 35.05 3.43 -4.76
CA ASP A 89 35.43 2.07 -5.13
C ASP A 89 34.21 1.14 -5.38
N ASP A 90 34.36 0.23 -6.36
CA ASP A 90 33.42 -0.76 -6.88
C ASP A 90 32.93 -1.84 -5.85
N SER A 91 32.73 -1.49 -4.58
CA SER A 91 32.45 -2.46 -3.50
C SER A 91 31.28 -2.10 -2.57
N PHE A 92 30.59 -0.99 -2.80
CA PHE A 92 29.41 -0.60 -2.01
C PHE A 92 28.20 -0.26 -2.91
N ASP A 93 27.70 -1.28 -3.60
CA ASP A 93 26.36 -1.25 -4.17
C ASP A 93 25.35 -1.10 -3.00
N LEU A 94 24.83 0.11 -2.77
CA LEU A 94 23.86 0.36 -1.72
C LEU A 94 22.49 -0.23 -2.10
N PHE A 95 22.26 -1.47 -1.66
CA PHE A 95 20.97 -2.16 -1.71
C PHE A 95 19.97 -1.53 -0.72
N SER A 96 19.46 -0.33 -1.01
CA SER A 96 18.40 0.26 -0.19
C SER A 96 17.04 -0.38 -0.52
N ALA A 97 16.49 -1.10 0.46
CA ALA A 97 15.24 -1.83 0.32
C ALA A 97 14.58 -1.99 1.68
N VAL A 98 13.36 -1.46 1.85
CA VAL A 98 12.64 -1.55 3.13
C VAL A 98 12.41 -3.01 3.51
N GLY A 99 11.88 -3.85 2.60
CA GLY A 99 11.58 -5.25 2.90
C GLY A 99 12.80 -6.12 3.20
N LEU A 100 13.87 -6.04 2.40
CA LEU A 100 15.09 -6.81 2.64
C LEU A 100 15.89 -6.29 3.83
N GLY A 101 15.95 -4.96 4.01
CA GLY A 101 16.57 -4.33 5.15
C GLY A 101 15.93 -4.77 6.45
N SER A 102 14.61 -4.65 6.54
CA SER A 102 13.83 -5.12 7.69
C SER A 102 14.00 -6.62 7.93
N TRP A 103 13.95 -7.45 6.88
CA TRP A 103 14.23 -8.88 7.03
C TRP A 103 15.61 -9.14 7.66
N CYS A 104 16.66 -8.52 7.12
CA CYS A 104 18.02 -8.68 7.61
C CYS A 104 18.16 -8.15 9.05
N PHE A 105 17.49 -7.05 9.39
CA PHE A 105 17.49 -6.49 10.73
C PHE A 105 16.85 -7.45 11.74
N HIS A 106 15.61 -7.87 11.53
CA HIS A 106 14.91 -8.78 12.46
C HIS A 106 15.54 -10.17 12.53
N MET A 107 16.26 -10.59 11.48
CA MET A 107 17.00 -11.85 11.50
C MET A 107 18.24 -11.78 12.40
N THR A 108 18.92 -10.62 12.47
CA THR A 108 20.29 -10.49 13.01
C THR A 108 20.41 -9.61 14.25
N LEU A 109 19.51 -8.62 14.42
CA LEU A 109 19.52 -7.58 15.45
C LEU A 109 20.86 -6.82 15.54
N LYS A 110 21.46 -6.54 14.37
CA LYS A 110 22.70 -5.78 14.26
C LYS A 110 22.45 -4.35 13.85
N TYR A 111 23.23 -3.42 14.41
CA TYR A 111 23.13 -2.00 14.11
C TYR A 111 23.30 -1.71 12.61
N GLU A 112 24.19 -2.40 11.93
CA GLU A 112 24.43 -2.25 10.49
C GLU A 112 23.18 -2.62 9.68
N MET A 113 22.44 -3.64 10.12
CA MET A 113 21.21 -4.09 9.47
C MET A 113 20.02 -3.21 9.87
N GLN A 114 20.00 -2.66 11.09
CA GLN A 114 19.02 -1.65 11.51
C GLN A 114 19.07 -0.42 10.60
N LEU A 115 20.26 0.07 10.26
CA LEU A 115 20.41 1.17 9.28
C LEU A 115 19.87 0.80 7.90
N LEU A 116 20.01 -0.47 7.50
CA LEU A 116 19.51 -0.99 6.24
C LEU A 116 17.97 -1.12 6.22
N ASP A 117 17.32 -1.17 7.37
CA ASP A 117 15.86 -1.12 7.50
C ASP A 117 15.35 0.34 7.53
N GLU A 118 15.84 1.12 8.49
CA GLU A 118 15.28 2.42 8.83
C GLU A 118 15.58 3.50 7.78
N LEU A 119 16.79 3.58 7.24
CA LEU A 119 17.15 4.63 6.27
C LEU A 119 16.40 4.47 4.93
N PRO A 120 16.26 3.25 4.36
CA PRO A 120 15.44 3.06 3.15
C PRO A 120 13.97 3.44 3.31
N MET A 121 13.40 3.44 4.52
CA MET A 121 12.05 3.95 4.74
C MET A 121 11.95 5.44 4.39
N ILE A 122 12.94 6.25 4.79
CA ILE A 122 13.01 7.68 4.47
C ILE A 122 13.13 7.88 2.96
N TYR A 123 14.05 7.15 2.31
CA TYR A 123 14.30 7.26 0.87
C TYR A 123 13.06 6.87 0.05
N SER A 124 12.38 5.79 0.45
CA SER A 124 11.13 5.33 -0.19
C SER A 124 10.03 6.37 -0.06
N CYS A 125 9.85 6.96 1.12
CA CYS A 125 8.87 8.03 1.32
C CYS A 125 9.19 9.27 0.50
N CYS A 126 10.46 9.66 0.35
CA CYS A 126 10.85 10.73 -0.58
C CYS A 126 10.41 10.42 -2.02
N VAL A 127 10.61 9.19 -2.51
CA VAL A 127 10.13 8.77 -3.84
C VAL A 127 8.61 8.82 -3.93
N PHE A 128 7.89 8.42 -2.89
CA PHE A 128 6.42 8.48 -2.86
C PHE A 128 5.91 9.92 -2.89
N VAL A 129 6.53 10.84 -2.13
CA VAL A 129 6.22 12.28 -2.19
C VAL A 129 6.44 12.81 -3.60
N TYR A 130 7.58 12.50 -4.23
CA TYR A 130 7.87 12.92 -5.60
C TYR A 130 6.81 12.42 -6.59
N CYS A 131 6.49 11.11 -6.56
CA CYS A 131 5.49 10.52 -7.44
C CYS A 131 4.10 11.17 -7.27
N LEU A 132 3.71 11.45 -6.03
CA LEU A 132 2.39 11.98 -5.70
C LEU A 132 2.24 13.47 -6.06
N TYR A 133 3.31 14.26 -5.95
CA TYR A 133 3.27 15.67 -6.34
C TYR A 133 3.38 15.86 -7.86
N GLU A 134 4.10 14.97 -8.54
CA GLU A 134 4.26 15.02 -9.99
C GLU A 134 3.17 14.24 -10.76
N CYS A 135 2.19 13.62 -10.09
CA CYS A 135 1.17 12.80 -10.74
C CYS A 135 0.31 13.55 -11.77
N PHE A 136 0.17 14.87 -11.65
CA PHE A 136 -0.62 15.71 -12.57
C PHE A 136 0.24 16.43 -13.63
N LYS A 137 1.55 16.17 -13.68
CA LYS A 137 2.47 16.84 -14.62
C LYS A 137 2.56 16.05 -15.93
N TYR A 138 2.89 16.77 -17.02
CA TYR A 138 3.02 16.17 -18.34
C TYR A 138 4.16 15.15 -18.39
N LYS A 139 4.03 14.13 -19.24
CA LYS A 139 5.03 13.07 -19.40
C LYS A 139 6.39 13.69 -19.78
N ASN A 140 7.47 13.20 -19.15
CA ASN A 140 8.87 13.61 -19.38
C ASN A 140 9.30 14.99 -18.82
N THR A 141 8.53 15.62 -17.94
CA THR A 141 9.04 16.77 -17.16
C THR A 141 9.61 16.30 -15.82
N VAL A 142 10.76 16.85 -15.43
CA VAL A 142 11.41 16.57 -14.14
C VAL A 142 11.40 17.84 -13.28
N ASN A 143 10.88 17.74 -12.07
CA ASN A 143 10.88 18.83 -11.12
C ASN A 143 12.16 18.79 -10.28
N TYR A 144 13.22 19.40 -10.80
CA TYR A 144 14.54 19.42 -10.15
C TYR A 144 14.53 20.10 -8.78
N ALA A 145 13.66 21.10 -8.55
CA ALA A 145 13.57 21.77 -7.26
C ALA A 145 13.04 20.82 -6.17
N LEU A 146 11.94 20.11 -6.46
CA LEU A 146 11.40 19.11 -5.54
C LEU A 146 12.38 17.93 -5.36
N LEU A 147 13.02 17.48 -6.43
CA LEU A 147 14.01 16.41 -6.38
C LEU A 147 15.19 16.78 -5.47
N PHE A 148 15.77 17.96 -5.65
CA PHE A 148 16.88 18.46 -4.83
C PHE A 148 16.46 18.59 -3.37
N LEU A 149 15.27 19.15 -3.09
CA LEU A 149 14.74 19.28 -1.74
C LEU A 149 14.64 17.92 -1.03
N LEU A 150 14.10 16.90 -1.69
CA LEU A 150 13.92 15.57 -1.13
C LEU A 150 15.25 14.82 -0.93
N ILE A 151 16.21 15.02 -1.85
CA ILE A 151 17.57 14.49 -1.70
C ILE A 151 18.24 15.14 -0.49
N THR A 152 18.25 16.47 -0.41
CA THR A 152 18.82 17.19 0.74
C THR A 152 18.18 16.77 2.05
N TYR A 153 16.85 16.64 2.08
CA TYR A 153 16.13 16.13 3.26
C TYR A 153 16.66 14.75 3.67
N SER A 154 16.71 13.80 2.74
CA SER A 154 17.16 12.43 3.03
C SER A 154 18.61 12.36 3.51
N VAL A 155 19.51 13.12 2.89
CA VAL A 155 20.93 13.16 3.28
C VAL A 155 21.11 13.76 4.68
N VAL A 156 20.43 14.88 4.97
CA VAL A 156 20.50 15.52 6.29
C VAL A 156 19.97 14.60 7.38
N VAL A 157 18.82 13.94 7.14
CA VAL A 157 18.27 12.96 8.08
C VAL A 157 19.26 11.82 8.33
N SER A 158 19.87 11.26 7.28
CA SER A 158 20.81 10.16 7.44
C SER A 158 22.06 10.55 8.23
N ILE A 159 22.66 11.71 7.93
CA ILE A 159 23.85 12.19 8.67
C ILE A 159 23.51 12.38 10.15
N VAL A 160 22.44 13.13 10.44
CA VAL A 160 22.03 13.40 11.83
C VAL A 160 21.66 12.10 12.55
N TYR A 161 21.03 11.15 11.87
CA TYR A 161 20.67 9.86 12.46
C TYR A 161 21.89 9.01 12.82
N LEU A 162 22.91 8.99 11.96
CA LEU A 162 24.17 8.27 12.23
C LEU A 162 24.95 8.85 13.41
N ASP A 163 24.87 10.17 13.62
CA ASP A 163 25.52 10.86 14.72
C ASP A 163 24.75 10.71 16.04
N LEU A 164 23.43 10.89 16.02
CA LEU A 164 22.58 10.85 17.22
C LEU A 164 22.25 9.43 17.67
N LYS A 165 22.04 8.50 16.74
CA LYS A 165 21.61 7.11 16.98
C LYS A 165 20.32 6.96 17.80
N GLU A 166 19.49 8.00 17.79
CA GLU A 166 18.23 8.06 18.53
C GLU A 166 17.04 7.66 17.63
N PRO A 167 16.39 6.50 17.86
CA PRO A 167 15.34 6.00 16.97
C PRO A 167 14.09 6.91 16.93
N VAL A 168 13.84 7.68 18.00
CA VAL A 168 12.75 8.65 18.03
C VAL A 168 12.94 9.76 17.00
N PHE A 169 14.19 10.18 16.75
CA PHE A 169 14.48 11.17 15.70
C PHE A 169 14.06 10.63 14.33
N HIS A 170 14.43 9.38 14.00
CA HIS A 170 14.01 8.73 12.77
C HIS A 170 12.48 8.68 12.65
N GLN A 171 11.79 8.26 13.70
CA GLN A 171 10.32 8.15 13.72
C GLN A 171 9.63 9.49 13.42
N ILE A 172 10.12 10.59 13.99
CA ILE A 172 9.58 11.94 13.75
C ILE A 172 9.80 12.37 12.29
N MET A 173 11.00 12.15 11.75
CA MET A 173 11.33 12.51 10.38
C MET A 173 10.51 11.68 9.38
N TYR A 174 10.45 10.37 9.58
CA TYR A 174 9.59 9.47 8.81
C TYR A 174 8.11 9.88 8.89
N GLY A 175 7.59 10.13 10.09
CA GLY A 175 6.20 10.56 10.32
C GLY A 175 5.86 11.89 9.62
N THR A 176 6.83 12.79 9.51
CA THR A 176 6.67 14.05 8.76
C THR A 176 6.45 13.78 7.26
N LEU A 177 7.26 12.92 6.64
CA LEU A 177 7.06 12.53 5.24
C LEU A 177 5.74 11.82 5.02
N VAL A 178 5.37 10.87 5.89
CA VAL A 178 4.08 10.17 5.82
C VAL A 178 2.92 11.15 5.94
N SER A 179 3.00 12.14 6.82
CA SER A 179 1.96 13.17 6.97
C SER A 179 1.78 13.98 5.68
N ILE A 180 2.87 14.37 5.01
CA ILE A 180 2.84 15.05 3.71
C ILE A 180 2.15 14.17 2.65
N ILE A 181 2.50 12.88 2.60
CA ILE A 181 1.90 11.91 1.69
C ILE A 181 0.39 11.78 1.95
N VAL A 182 -0.03 11.64 3.21
CA VAL A 182 -1.42 11.49 3.59
C VAL A 182 -2.23 12.74 3.23
N LEU A 183 -1.76 13.93 3.61
CA LEU A 183 -2.45 15.19 3.31
C LEU A 183 -2.66 15.37 1.80
N ARG A 184 -1.63 15.09 1.00
CA ARG A 184 -1.74 15.17 -0.46
C ARG A 184 -2.67 14.10 -1.03
N SER A 185 -2.64 12.88 -0.49
CA SER A 185 -3.51 11.79 -0.93
C SER A 185 -4.99 12.10 -0.62
N VAL A 186 -5.26 12.63 0.58
CA VAL A 186 -6.59 13.10 1.00
C VAL A 186 -7.09 14.20 0.07
N TYR A 187 -6.23 15.17 -0.28
CA TYR A 187 -6.58 16.21 -1.27
C TYR A 187 -7.01 15.59 -2.61
N ILE A 188 -6.25 14.62 -3.13
CA ILE A 188 -6.54 13.97 -4.42
C ILE A 188 -7.89 13.25 -4.37
N VAL A 189 -8.16 12.45 -3.34
CA VAL A 189 -9.40 11.65 -3.28
C VAL A 189 -10.64 12.46 -2.88
N LEU A 190 -10.48 13.58 -2.19
CA LEU A 190 -11.61 14.44 -1.82
C LEU A 190 -12.00 15.38 -2.97
N TRP A 191 -11.00 16.01 -3.60
CA TRP A 191 -11.22 17.15 -4.49
C TRP A 191 -10.97 16.86 -5.97
N VAL A 192 -10.07 15.92 -6.31
CA VAL A 192 -9.66 15.69 -7.71
C VAL A 192 -10.33 14.44 -8.30
N TYR A 193 -10.15 13.29 -7.65
CA TYR A 193 -10.64 11.99 -8.11
C TYR A 193 -11.45 11.27 -7.02
N PRO A 194 -12.73 11.66 -6.81
CA PRO A 194 -13.62 11.04 -5.81
C PRO A 194 -13.82 9.53 -5.96
N TRP A 195 -13.68 8.97 -7.16
CA TRP A 195 -13.77 7.53 -7.38
C TRP A 195 -12.61 6.74 -6.77
N LEU A 196 -11.48 7.38 -6.46
CA LEU A 196 -10.34 6.76 -5.79
C LEU A 196 -10.47 6.72 -4.25
N ARG A 197 -11.58 7.21 -3.67
CA ARG A 197 -11.82 7.24 -2.22
C ARG A 197 -11.72 5.87 -1.57
N GLY A 198 -12.31 4.84 -2.18
CA GLY A 198 -12.24 3.48 -1.65
C GLY A 198 -10.80 3.00 -1.47
N LEU A 199 -9.98 3.17 -2.52
CA LEU A 199 -8.56 2.79 -2.49
C LEU A 199 -7.76 3.65 -1.50
N GLY A 200 -7.94 4.97 -1.52
CA GLY A 200 -7.23 5.89 -0.64
C GLY A 200 -7.54 5.70 0.84
N TYR A 201 -8.82 5.57 1.20
CA TYR A 201 -9.21 5.31 2.59
C TYR A 201 -8.80 3.92 3.06
N THR A 202 -8.88 2.90 2.19
CA THR A 202 -8.40 1.56 2.54
C THR A 202 -6.91 1.59 2.86
N SER A 203 -6.08 2.20 1.99
CA SER A 203 -4.64 2.37 2.21
C SER A 203 -4.35 3.08 3.55
N LEU A 204 -5.05 4.19 3.83
CA LEU A 204 -4.89 4.94 5.07
C LEU A 204 -5.30 4.12 6.31
N THR A 205 -6.46 3.45 6.27
CA THR A 205 -6.98 2.68 7.40
C THR A 205 -6.09 1.50 7.74
N VAL A 206 -5.62 0.74 6.74
CA VAL A 206 -4.72 -0.39 7.02
C VAL A 206 -3.39 0.09 7.59
N PHE A 207 -2.84 1.20 7.06
CA PHE A 207 -1.58 1.76 7.57
C PHE A 207 -1.73 2.25 9.03
N LEU A 208 -2.80 2.98 9.34
CA LEU A 208 -3.08 3.44 10.70
C LEU A 208 -3.37 2.28 11.67
N MET A 209 -4.03 1.21 11.21
CA MET A 209 -4.22 0.00 12.01
C MET A 209 -2.87 -0.65 12.33
N GLY A 210 -1.97 -0.71 11.35
CA GLY A 210 -0.58 -1.12 11.57
C GLY A 210 0.05 -0.27 12.67
N PHE A 211 0.02 1.06 12.53
CA PHE A 211 0.64 1.98 13.49
C PHE A 211 0.08 1.83 14.90
N PHE A 212 -1.22 1.59 15.01
CA PHE A 212 -1.87 1.29 16.28
C PHE A 212 -1.30 0.00 16.90
N LEU A 213 -1.23 -1.10 16.13
CA LEU A 213 -0.69 -2.37 16.61
C LEU A 213 0.79 -2.26 17.00
N TRP A 214 1.59 -1.51 16.25
CA TRP A 214 2.98 -1.19 16.60
C TRP A 214 3.08 -0.54 17.98
N ASN A 215 2.22 0.45 18.29
CA ASN A 215 2.20 1.07 19.62
C ASN A 215 1.75 0.10 20.71
N VAL A 216 0.78 -0.78 20.43
CA VAL A 216 0.33 -1.80 21.39
C VAL A 216 1.47 -2.76 21.72
N ASP A 217 2.24 -3.19 20.73
CA ASP A 217 3.41 -4.06 20.91
C ASP A 217 4.46 -3.41 21.83
N ASN A 218 4.79 -2.14 21.60
CA ASN A 218 5.76 -1.39 22.39
C ASN A 218 5.28 -1.12 23.82
N ILE A 219 4.05 -0.64 24.00
CA ILE A 219 3.55 -0.19 25.32
C ILE A 219 3.19 -1.36 26.22
N PHE A 220 2.62 -2.44 25.67
CA PHE A 220 2.11 -3.57 26.44
C PHE A 220 3.00 -4.82 26.36
N CYS A 221 4.28 -4.65 26.02
CA CYS A 221 5.15 -5.78 25.72
C CYS A 221 5.21 -6.82 26.86
N ASP A 222 5.43 -6.40 28.11
CA ASP A 222 5.52 -7.33 29.25
C ASP A 222 4.24 -8.17 29.41
N LYS A 223 3.07 -7.55 29.16
CA LYS A 223 1.79 -8.24 29.25
C LYS A 223 1.58 -9.20 28.08
N LEU A 224 2.06 -8.83 26.89
CA LEU A 224 2.01 -9.68 25.71
C LEU A 224 2.93 -10.89 25.87
N ARG A 225 4.18 -10.71 26.28
CA ARG A 225 5.10 -11.82 26.58
C ARG A 225 4.53 -12.74 27.66
N ALA A 226 4.01 -12.20 28.76
CA ALA A 226 3.36 -13.00 29.81
C ALA A 226 2.10 -13.76 29.33
N LEU A 227 1.39 -13.24 28.33
CA LEU A 227 0.27 -13.91 27.70
C LEU A 227 0.73 -15.07 26.81
N ARG A 228 1.80 -14.85 26.02
CA ARG A 228 2.39 -15.85 25.12
C ARG A 228 2.96 -17.05 25.88
N GLU A 229 3.46 -16.85 27.08
CA GLU A 229 3.93 -17.94 27.96
C GLU A 229 2.81 -18.91 28.39
N LYS A 230 1.58 -18.42 28.50
CA LYS A 230 0.45 -19.19 29.07
C LYS A 230 -0.45 -19.80 28.00
N LEU A 231 -0.40 -19.29 26.77
CA LEU A 231 -1.32 -19.66 25.70
C LEU A 231 -0.65 -20.52 24.61
N PRO A 232 -1.45 -21.23 23.79
CA PRO A 232 -0.92 -22.08 22.73
C PRO A 232 -0.04 -21.30 21.73
N PRO A 233 0.90 -21.97 21.05
CA PRO A 233 1.83 -21.33 20.09
C PRO A 233 1.16 -20.48 19.01
N VAL A 234 -0.08 -20.82 18.61
CA VAL A 234 -0.86 -20.05 17.63
C VAL A 234 -1.19 -18.65 18.16
N VAL A 235 -1.55 -18.54 19.44
CA VAL A 235 -1.79 -17.22 20.06
C VAL A 235 -0.47 -16.47 20.22
N GLY A 236 0.63 -17.20 20.48
CA GLY A 236 1.99 -16.69 20.39
C GLY A 236 2.25 -15.95 19.09
N ALA A 237 2.03 -16.60 17.96
CA ALA A 237 2.23 -16.02 16.63
C ALA A 237 1.29 -14.83 16.35
N VAL A 238 0.00 -14.92 16.70
CA VAL A 238 -0.99 -13.87 16.40
C VAL A 238 -0.77 -12.61 17.24
N THR A 239 -0.17 -12.73 18.42
CA THR A 239 0.08 -11.57 19.31
C THR A 239 1.40 -10.85 19.02
N GLN A 240 2.16 -11.26 17.99
CA GLN A 240 3.33 -10.51 17.51
C GLN A 240 2.85 -9.28 16.72
N PHE A 241 2.51 -8.21 17.41
CA PHE A 241 1.86 -7.04 16.80
C PHE A 241 2.82 -6.21 15.95
N HIS A 242 4.12 -6.29 16.20
CA HIS A 242 5.13 -5.75 15.30
C HIS A 242 5.15 -6.47 13.92
N ALA A 243 4.96 -7.79 13.89
CA ALA A 243 4.81 -8.52 12.63
C ALA A 243 3.54 -8.11 11.86
N TRP A 244 2.44 -7.82 12.57
CA TRP A 244 1.24 -7.25 11.94
C TRP A 244 1.45 -5.84 11.40
N TRP A 245 2.29 -5.04 12.06
CA TRP A 245 2.72 -3.74 11.53
C TRP A 245 3.36 -3.89 10.15
N HIS A 246 4.27 -4.84 9.94
CA HIS A 246 4.85 -5.09 8.61
C HIS A 246 3.80 -5.46 7.56
N ILE A 247 2.90 -6.39 7.89
CA ILE A 247 1.82 -6.83 6.98
C ILE A 247 0.94 -5.65 6.57
N LEU A 248 0.49 -4.87 7.55
CA LEU A 248 -0.48 -3.80 7.33
C LEU A 248 0.14 -2.57 6.67
N THR A 249 1.35 -2.17 7.04
CA THR A 249 2.05 -1.04 6.42
C THR A 249 2.61 -1.38 5.06
N GLY A 250 3.04 -2.62 4.82
CA GLY A 250 3.41 -3.11 3.50
C GLY A 250 2.23 -3.13 2.54
N LEU A 251 1.09 -3.65 2.98
CA LEU A 251 -0.14 -3.57 2.21
C LEU A 251 -0.59 -2.11 1.99
N GLY A 252 -0.57 -1.28 3.04
CA GLY A 252 -0.93 0.14 2.95
C GLY A 252 -0.06 0.91 1.96
N SER A 253 1.26 0.70 2.00
CA SER A 253 2.23 1.31 1.09
C SER A 253 2.05 0.83 -0.34
N TYR A 254 1.80 -0.47 -0.53
CA TYR A 254 1.50 -1.03 -1.85
C TYR A 254 0.23 -0.41 -2.46
N LEU A 255 -0.85 -0.33 -1.68
CA LEU A 255 -2.11 0.31 -2.10
C LEU A 255 -1.91 1.81 -2.38
N HIS A 256 -1.00 2.47 -1.66
CA HIS A 256 -0.66 3.87 -1.91
C HIS A 256 0.06 4.07 -3.25
N ILE A 257 0.99 3.18 -3.62
CA ILE A 257 1.62 3.21 -4.95
C ILE A 257 0.55 3.03 -6.04
N LEU A 258 -0.41 2.11 -5.85
CA LEU A 258 -1.54 1.94 -6.76
C LEU A 258 -2.42 3.20 -6.85
N LEU A 259 -2.68 3.88 -5.73
CA LEU A 259 -3.42 5.13 -5.71
C LEU A 259 -2.71 6.21 -6.54
N SER A 260 -1.41 6.40 -6.29
CA SER A 260 -0.59 7.38 -6.99
C SER A 260 -0.50 7.09 -8.49
N PHE A 261 -0.35 5.81 -8.86
CA PHE A 261 -0.37 5.37 -10.25
C PHE A 261 -1.73 5.63 -10.91
N SER A 262 -2.82 5.25 -10.26
CA SER A 262 -4.18 5.44 -10.78
C SER A 262 -4.49 6.92 -10.99
N ALA A 263 -4.04 7.79 -10.08
CA ALA A 263 -4.17 9.23 -10.22
C ALA A 263 -3.41 9.77 -11.46
N SER A 264 -2.15 9.37 -11.66
CA SER A 264 -1.37 9.79 -12.84
C SER A 264 -1.95 9.25 -14.15
N PHE A 265 -2.37 7.99 -14.16
CA PHE A 265 -2.98 7.39 -15.33
C PHE A 265 -4.27 8.12 -15.72
N THR A 266 -5.11 8.48 -14.74
CA THR A 266 -6.32 9.28 -14.98
C THR A 266 -6.01 10.70 -15.45
N SER A 267 -4.90 11.30 -15.00
CA SER A 267 -4.48 12.63 -15.45
C SER A 267 -3.96 12.65 -16.89
N THR A 268 -3.52 11.50 -17.42
CA THR A 268 -2.92 11.40 -18.76
C THR A 268 -3.81 10.71 -19.79
N SER A 269 -4.78 9.90 -19.35
CA SER A 269 -5.80 9.31 -20.20
C SER A 269 -7.05 10.18 -20.22
N ASN A 270 -7.55 10.52 -21.42
CA ASN A 270 -8.81 11.24 -21.60
C ASN A 270 -10.06 10.39 -21.29
N SER A 271 -9.94 9.13 -20.81
CA SER A 271 -11.08 8.25 -20.54
C SER A 271 -11.04 7.57 -19.16
N PRO A 272 -12.07 7.77 -18.30
CA PRO A 272 -12.24 7.07 -17.01
C PRO A 272 -12.39 5.54 -17.10
N SER A 273 -12.68 4.99 -18.29
CA SER A 273 -12.92 3.55 -18.49
C SER A 273 -11.69 2.69 -18.29
N ASP A 274 -10.49 3.18 -18.63
CA ASP A 274 -9.26 2.40 -18.64
C ASP A 274 -8.64 2.27 -17.23
N VAL A 275 -8.89 3.26 -16.36
CA VAL A 275 -8.49 3.25 -14.94
C VAL A 275 -9.21 2.12 -14.20
N ASN A 276 -10.51 1.99 -14.46
CA ASN A 276 -11.33 0.91 -13.91
C ASN A 276 -10.83 -0.46 -14.36
N LEU A 277 -10.25 -0.61 -15.56
CA LEU A 277 -9.77 -1.90 -16.04
C LEU A 277 -8.52 -2.38 -15.30
N GLN A 278 -7.54 -1.51 -15.00
CA GLN A 278 -6.33 -1.90 -14.26
C GLN A 278 -6.62 -2.15 -12.77
N VAL A 279 -7.46 -1.31 -12.14
CA VAL A 279 -7.92 -1.54 -10.76
C VAL A 279 -8.79 -2.79 -10.68
N LYS A 280 -9.70 -3.03 -11.63
CA LYS A 280 -10.44 -4.30 -11.75
C LYS A 280 -9.52 -5.47 -12.00
N ARG A 281 -8.47 -5.34 -12.81
CA ARG A 281 -7.49 -6.41 -13.04
C ARG A 281 -6.74 -6.76 -11.77
N TRP A 282 -6.43 -5.76 -10.93
CA TRP A 282 -5.83 -5.98 -9.62
C TRP A 282 -6.79 -6.63 -8.62
N LEU A 283 -8.03 -6.12 -8.52
CA LEU A 283 -9.08 -6.72 -7.69
C LEU A 283 -9.42 -8.15 -8.14
N LEU A 284 -9.55 -8.40 -9.44
CA LEU A 284 -9.77 -9.73 -10.04
C LEU A 284 -8.60 -10.69 -9.80
N LEU A 285 -7.37 -10.20 -9.64
CA LEU A 285 -6.23 -11.04 -9.25
C LEU A 285 -6.28 -11.43 -7.76
N CYS A 286 -6.83 -10.58 -6.90
CA CYS A 286 -7.13 -10.90 -5.50
C CYS A 286 -8.36 -11.82 -5.36
N GLU A 287 -9.34 -11.69 -6.25
CA GLU A 287 -10.61 -12.40 -6.26
C GLU A 287 -10.54 -13.76 -6.97
N ASN A 288 -9.67 -13.87 -7.99
CA ASN A 288 -9.37 -15.08 -8.75
C ASN A 288 -7.87 -15.15 -9.10
N PRO A 289 -7.04 -15.77 -8.25
CA PRO A 289 -5.78 -16.31 -8.76
C PRO A 289 -6.17 -17.31 -9.86
N GLY A 290 -5.70 -17.09 -11.09
CA GLY A 290 -5.98 -17.97 -12.22
C GLY A 290 -5.73 -19.45 -11.90
N PRO A 291 -6.23 -20.37 -12.74
CA PRO A 291 -6.60 -21.72 -12.33
C PRO A 291 -5.38 -22.58 -11.98
N LEU A 292 -4.94 -22.54 -10.72
CA LEU A 292 -4.29 -23.70 -10.12
C LEU A 292 -5.39 -24.70 -9.79
N ARG A 293 -5.66 -25.55 -10.78
CA ARG A 293 -6.48 -26.74 -10.69
C ARG A 293 -5.96 -27.61 -9.55
N SER A 294 -6.46 -27.41 -8.35
CA SER A 294 -6.17 -28.25 -7.18
C SER A 294 -7.42 -28.38 -6.33
N ASN A 295 -8.03 -29.57 -6.40
CA ASN A 295 -9.19 -29.99 -5.61
C ASN A 295 -8.79 -30.21 -4.14
N ASN A 296 -8.36 -29.15 -3.46
CA ASN A 296 -7.92 -29.24 -2.06
C ASN A 296 -8.94 -28.54 -1.15
N PRO A 297 -9.66 -29.28 -0.28
CA PRO A 297 -10.76 -28.74 0.54
C PRO A 297 -10.34 -27.70 1.60
N LYS A 298 -9.03 -27.43 1.75
CA LYS A 298 -8.48 -26.40 2.65
C LYS A 298 -8.55 -24.98 2.09
N LEU A 299 -8.78 -24.78 0.79
CA LEU A 299 -8.91 -23.45 0.18
C LEU A 299 -10.26 -22.76 0.43
N LEU A 300 -11.23 -23.49 0.99
CA LEU A 300 -12.61 -23.03 1.18
C LEU A 300 -12.78 -22.03 2.33
N SER A 301 -11.83 -21.96 3.29
CA SER A 301 -11.92 -20.99 4.40
C SER A 301 -11.49 -19.57 4.01
N TRP A 302 -10.57 -19.43 3.04
CA TRP A 302 -10.11 -18.13 2.54
C TRP A 302 -11.20 -17.35 1.78
N LYS A 303 -12.08 -18.06 1.08
CA LYS A 303 -13.25 -17.46 0.41
C LYS A 303 -14.23 -16.79 1.38
N LYS A 304 -14.34 -17.29 2.62
CA LYS A 304 -15.19 -16.65 3.66
C LYS A 304 -14.60 -15.33 4.17
N MET A 305 -13.29 -15.18 4.12
CA MET A 305 -12.60 -13.95 4.53
C MET A 305 -12.65 -12.88 3.43
N LEU A 306 -12.70 -13.30 2.15
CA LEU A 306 -12.93 -12.42 1.00
C LEU A 306 -14.38 -11.92 0.88
N ASN A 307 -15.38 -12.67 1.36
CA ASN A 307 -16.78 -12.19 1.43
C ASN A 307 -16.98 -10.91 2.27
N LEU A 308 -16.02 -10.53 3.13
CA LEU A 308 -16.00 -9.23 3.82
C LEU A 308 -15.63 -8.07 2.88
N VAL A 309 -14.88 -8.36 1.81
CA VAL A 309 -14.50 -7.42 0.74
C VAL A 309 -15.63 -7.30 -0.30
N ASP A 310 -16.35 -8.38 -0.61
CA ASP A 310 -17.51 -8.35 -1.51
C ASP A 310 -18.64 -7.43 -1.02
N ASN A 311 -18.80 -7.31 0.31
CA ASN A 311 -19.78 -6.36 0.89
C ASN A 311 -19.34 -4.89 0.77
N LEU A 312 -18.05 -4.62 0.55
CA LEU A 312 -17.56 -3.27 0.22
C LEU A 312 -17.89 -2.89 -1.24
N GLU A 313 -17.99 -3.86 -2.14
CA GLU A 313 -18.25 -3.65 -3.57
C GLU A 313 -19.67 -3.10 -3.85
N LEU A 314 -20.64 -3.46 -3.02
CA LEU A 314 -22.02 -2.96 -3.14
C LEU A 314 -22.20 -1.51 -2.69
N THR A 315 -21.23 -0.93 -1.97
CA THR A 315 -21.28 0.47 -1.52
C THR A 315 -20.67 1.43 -2.56
N ILE A 316 -19.92 0.90 -3.53
CA ILE A 316 -19.15 1.68 -4.53
C ILE A 316 -19.99 2.02 -5.77
N GLN A 317 -21.06 1.26 -6.05
CA GLN A 317 -21.92 1.51 -7.21
C GLN A 317 -22.99 2.57 -6.89
N GLY A 318 -22.70 3.82 -7.25
CA GLY A 318 -23.68 4.92 -7.18
C GLY A 318 -24.95 4.68 -8.01
N PRO A 319 -26.03 5.45 -7.79
CA PRO A 319 -27.38 5.16 -8.30
C PRO A 319 -27.51 5.10 -9.83
N SER A 320 -26.62 5.74 -10.58
CA SER A 320 -26.69 5.81 -12.05
C SER A 320 -26.45 4.47 -12.74
N HIS A 321 -25.64 3.57 -12.17
CA HIS A 321 -25.37 2.25 -12.74
C HIS A 321 -26.52 1.24 -12.56
N ARG A 322 -27.46 1.51 -11.62
CA ARG A 322 -28.61 0.65 -11.36
C ARG A 322 -29.64 0.68 -12.50
N ALA A 323 -29.76 1.81 -13.20
CA ALA A 323 -30.70 1.98 -14.30
C ALA A 323 -30.21 1.36 -15.63
N GLU A 324 -28.89 1.36 -15.87
CA GLU A 324 -28.30 0.80 -17.09
C GLU A 324 -28.21 -0.73 -17.07
N ASN A 325 -27.91 -1.35 -15.92
CA ASN A 325 -27.83 -2.81 -15.82
C ASN A 325 -29.21 -3.50 -15.97
N LEU A 326 -30.31 -2.81 -15.65
CA LEU A 326 -31.67 -3.31 -15.87
C LEU A 326 -32.12 -3.19 -17.34
N ARG A 327 -31.55 -2.27 -18.13
CA ARG A 327 -31.77 -2.19 -19.59
C ARG A 327 -30.88 -3.14 -20.37
N ALA A 328 -29.66 -3.38 -19.92
CA ALA A 328 -28.67 -4.21 -20.62
C ALA A 328 -28.90 -5.73 -20.47
N SER A 329 -29.71 -6.16 -19.49
CA SER A 329 -29.89 -7.59 -19.20
C SER A 329 -30.91 -8.31 -20.10
N GLY A 330 -31.63 -7.62 -20.98
CA GLY A 330 -32.39 -8.27 -22.06
C GLY A 330 -33.36 -9.38 -21.63
N VAL A 331 -33.82 -9.39 -20.38
CA VAL A 331 -34.73 -10.43 -19.86
C VAL A 331 -36.16 -10.10 -20.29
N ASN A 332 -36.48 -10.41 -21.55
CA ASN A 332 -37.85 -10.56 -22.00
C ASN A 332 -38.41 -11.88 -21.45
N GLY A 333 -38.92 -11.87 -20.23
CA GLY A 333 -39.35 -13.13 -19.61
C GLY A 333 -39.98 -13.05 -18.24
N TRP A 334 -40.76 -12.02 -17.92
CA TRP A 334 -41.72 -12.07 -16.81
C TRP A 334 -43.02 -11.37 -17.20
N GLY A 335 -43.79 -12.06 -18.04
CA GLY A 335 -45.23 -11.87 -18.09
C GLY A 335 -45.85 -12.54 -16.86
N LYS A 336 -46.56 -11.71 -16.07
CA LYS A 336 -47.48 -12.04 -14.96
C LYS A 336 -46.86 -12.28 -13.57
N LEU A 337 -47.57 -11.70 -12.60
CA LEU A 337 -47.37 -11.66 -11.13
C LEU A 337 -46.33 -10.61 -10.66
N CYS A 338 -46.66 -9.52 -9.97
CA CYS A 338 -47.77 -9.26 -9.05
C CYS A 338 -48.22 -7.79 -9.09
N HIS A 339 -49.54 -7.61 -8.99
CA HIS A 339 -50.23 -6.40 -8.58
C HIS A 339 -49.80 -5.94 -7.17
N LEU A 340 -49.63 -4.61 -6.97
CA LEU A 340 -50.20 -3.77 -5.89
C LEU A 340 -49.53 -2.36 -5.88
N PRO A 341 -50.19 -1.31 -5.34
CA PRO A 341 -50.84 -0.28 -6.15
C PRO A 341 -49.99 0.97 -6.39
N SER A 342 -50.30 1.63 -7.50
CA SER A 342 -49.93 3.00 -7.83
C SER A 342 -50.41 3.98 -6.75
N VAL A 343 -49.46 4.65 -6.08
CA VAL A 343 -49.75 5.91 -5.41
C VAL A 343 -49.88 6.97 -6.50
N VAL A 344 -51.13 7.34 -6.73
CA VAL A 344 -51.55 8.47 -7.55
C VAL A 344 -51.10 9.76 -6.85
N LEU A 345 -50.21 10.51 -7.48
CA LEU A 345 -50.11 11.96 -7.27
C LEU A 345 -50.72 12.62 -8.52
N HIS A 346 -52.02 12.84 -8.45
CA HIS A 346 -52.71 13.83 -9.27
C HIS A 346 -52.72 15.17 -8.52
N THR A 347 -53.04 16.21 -9.30
CA THR A 347 -53.24 17.65 -8.99
C THR A 347 -51.95 18.47 -9.05
N GLU A 348 -51.81 19.49 -9.90
CA GLU A 348 -52.80 20.20 -10.73
C GLU A 348 -52.08 20.98 -11.84
N ALA A 349 -52.75 21.10 -12.98
CA ALA A 349 -52.33 21.90 -14.12
C ALA A 349 -52.74 23.37 -13.92
N HIS A 350 -51.95 24.30 -14.46
CA HIS A 350 -52.51 25.50 -15.09
C HIS A 350 -51.66 25.90 -16.32
N PRO A 351 -52.29 26.41 -17.40
CA PRO A 351 -51.71 26.48 -18.75
C PRO A 351 -51.28 27.91 -19.13
N ASP A 352 -50.96 28.07 -20.42
CA ASP A 352 -50.53 29.28 -21.15
C ASP A 352 -49.03 29.58 -21.10
N SER A 353 -48.32 29.83 -22.20
CA SER A 353 -48.71 30.26 -23.54
C SER A 353 -47.48 30.17 -24.46
N THR A 354 -47.69 29.91 -25.76
CA THR A 354 -46.94 30.47 -26.92
C THR A 354 -45.43 30.17 -27.03
N ASP A 355 -44.77 30.00 -28.17
CA ASP A 355 -45.09 29.95 -29.59
C ASP A 355 -43.71 29.69 -30.28
N LYS A 356 -43.70 28.82 -31.31
CA LYS A 356 -42.82 28.81 -32.49
C LYS A 356 -41.28 28.67 -32.43
N ARG A 357 -40.83 27.93 -33.47
CA ARG A 357 -39.53 27.86 -34.20
C ARG A 357 -38.47 26.91 -33.63
N CYS A 358 -37.78 26.07 -34.41
CA CYS A 358 -37.62 25.96 -35.86
C CYS A 358 -37.34 24.50 -36.26
N GLN A 359 -37.75 24.17 -37.48
CA GLN A 359 -37.63 22.86 -38.13
C GLN A 359 -36.20 22.51 -38.57
N ASN A 360 -36.03 21.20 -38.65
CA ASN A 360 -35.05 20.36 -39.33
C ASN A 360 -34.42 20.90 -40.63
N SER A 361 -33.11 20.65 -40.70
CA SER A 361 -32.34 19.99 -41.77
C SER A 361 -33.12 19.45 -42.98
N GLY A 362 -32.60 19.77 -44.17
CA GLY A 362 -33.04 19.20 -45.44
C GLY A 362 -32.43 17.85 -45.82
N ALA A 363 -32.67 17.54 -47.10
CA ALA A 363 -32.18 16.44 -47.94
C ALA A 363 -33.17 15.26 -48.12
N GLY A 364 -33.59 15.08 -49.39
CA GLY A 364 -34.28 13.89 -49.91
C GLY A 364 -35.51 14.24 -50.72
#